data_AF-A0A2S7BUU8-F1
#
_entry.id   AF-A0A2S7BUU8-F1
#
_cell.length_a   1.000
_cell.length_b   1.000
_cell.length_c   1.000
_cell.angle_alpha   90.00
_cell.angle_beta   90.00
_cell.angle_gamma   90.00
#
_symmetry.space_group_name_H-M   'P 1'
#
loop_
_entity.id
_entity.type
_entity.pdbx_description
1 polymer ?
#
loop_
_entity_poly.entity_id
_entity_poly.type
_entity_poly.pdbx_seq_one_letter_code
_entity_poly.pdbx_strand_id
1 'polypeptide(L)'
;MMKRSRSVTVPLLLALLATLSSACARPSETEAHAHPSAGKVSAPQATADATTSGINAGTASLSVQELEARLLRFVDAFKTPADMSSRRLEAALGIKLGPPLDTSDPWYRVKDVPLADGYTLYATHFPMKRGFSRMEISVRLPGGEDPTRKPTTICIWDAAALSKKLEAMGYKAGERMPFQNGWIRQHWRSINNGKQGFSVALLIYQSGEEPSRECAFGLQVDGGDA
;
A
#
# COMPACT_ATOMS: atom_id res chain seq x y z
N MET A 1 59.86 -19.79 -6.58
CA MET A 1 59.88 -21.15 -5.97
C MET A 1 58.45 -21.68 -6.03
N MET A 2 58.20 -22.62 -6.94
CA MET A 2 56.89 -23.24 -7.18
C MET A 2 56.54 -24.22 -6.07
N LYS A 3 55.25 -24.35 -5.71
CA LYS A 3 54.66 -25.66 -5.41
C LYS A 3 53.16 -25.68 -5.71
N ARG A 4 52.79 -26.75 -6.41
CA ARG A 4 51.53 -27.06 -7.09
C ARG A 4 50.47 -27.62 -6.13
N SER A 5 49.21 -27.31 -6.45
CA SER A 5 48.05 -28.20 -6.68
C SER A 5 47.61 -29.19 -5.59
N ARG A 6 46.28 -29.21 -5.33
CA ARG A 6 45.41 -30.35 -5.67
C ARG A 6 43.92 -29.98 -5.58
N SER A 7 43.23 -30.24 -6.68
CA SER A 7 41.78 -30.32 -6.79
C SER A 7 41.34 -31.74 -6.43
N VAL A 8 40.24 -31.93 -5.70
CA VAL A 8 39.53 -33.21 -5.55
C VAL A 8 38.03 -32.98 -5.61
N THR A 9 37.40 -33.85 -6.39
CA THR A 9 36.03 -33.92 -6.88
C THR A 9 35.01 -34.40 -5.84
N VAL A 10 33.75 -34.01 -6.11
CA VAL A 10 32.46 -34.31 -5.46
C VAL A 10 32.15 -35.81 -5.34
N PRO A 11 31.23 -36.21 -4.44
CA PRO A 11 30.08 -36.95 -4.94
C PRO A 11 28.71 -36.46 -4.46
N LEU A 12 27.78 -36.62 -5.41
CA LEU A 12 26.33 -36.59 -5.41
C LEU A 12 25.69 -37.35 -4.23
N LEU A 13 24.57 -36.85 -3.71
CA LEU A 13 23.55 -37.66 -3.03
C LEU A 13 22.16 -37.22 -3.51
N LEU A 14 21.44 -38.19 -4.08
CA LEU A 14 20.14 -38.10 -4.73
C LEU A 14 18.99 -38.39 -3.76
N ALA A 15 17.83 -37.81 -4.09
CA ALA A 15 16.46 -38.27 -3.90
C ALA A 15 15.80 -38.16 -2.50
N LEU A 16 14.62 -37.51 -2.45
CA LEU A 16 13.33 -38.21 -2.51
C LEU A 16 12.13 -37.24 -2.62
N LEU A 17 11.15 -37.64 -3.45
CA LEU A 17 9.86 -36.99 -3.68
C LEU A 17 8.91 -37.15 -2.49
N ALA A 18 8.06 -36.14 -2.26
CA ALA A 18 6.68 -36.36 -1.81
C ALA A 18 5.82 -35.13 -2.16
N THR A 19 5.02 -35.27 -3.22
CA THR A 19 3.85 -34.45 -3.52
C THR A 19 2.71 -34.83 -2.59
N LEU A 20 2.06 -33.84 -1.96
CA LEU A 20 0.73 -34.00 -1.38
C LEU A 20 -0.08 -32.74 -1.67
N SER A 21 -0.89 -32.83 -2.72
CA SER A 21 -2.06 -31.98 -2.92
C SER A 21 -3.09 -32.28 -1.83
N SER A 22 -3.58 -31.27 -1.13
CA SER A 22 -4.82 -31.40 -0.35
C SER A 22 -5.71 -30.20 -0.62
N ALA A 23 -6.74 -30.47 -1.40
CA ALA A 23 -7.92 -29.66 -1.53
C ALA A 23 -8.78 -29.88 -0.27
N CYS A 24 -9.22 -28.79 0.36
CA CYS A 24 -10.35 -28.83 1.28
C CYS A 24 -11.48 -28.01 0.66
N ALA A 25 -12.50 -28.75 0.24
CA ALA A 25 -13.78 -28.27 -0.25
C ALA A 25 -14.57 -27.55 0.86
N ARG A 26 -15.37 -26.56 0.44
CA ARG A 26 -16.51 -26.04 1.21
C ARG A 26 -17.59 -27.10 1.33
N PRO A 27 -18.42 -27.01 2.38
CA PRO A 27 -19.85 -27.22 2.25
C PRO A 27 -20.59 -25.90 2.46
N SER A 28 -21.43 -25.56 1.49
CA SER A 28 -22.55 -24.64 1.65
C SER A 28 -23.66 -25.38 2.38
N GLU A 29 -24.26 -24.76 3.39
CA GLU A 29 -25.60 -25.13 3.86
C GLU A 29 -26.56 -23.95 3.66
N THR A 30 -27.60 -24.27 2.92
CA THR A 30 -28.81 -23.50 2.65
C THR A 30 -29.87 -23.99 3.64
N GLU A 31 -30.62 -23.08 4.27
CA GLU A 31 -32.02 -23.25 4.69
C GLU A 31 -32.45 -21.90 5.30
N ALA A 32 -33.25 -21.05 4.65
CA ALA A 32 -34.64 -21.18 4.24
C ALA A 32 -35.60 -21.48 5.42
N HIS A 33 -35.98 -20.45 6.17
CA HIS A 33 -37.22 -20.50 6.96
C HIS A 33 -38.07 -19.24 6.79
N ALA A 34 -39.37 -19.53 6.72
CA ALA A 34 -40.45 -18.74 6.18
C ALA A 34 -40.89 -17.54 7.05
N HIS A 35 -41.50 -16.58 6.35
CA HIS A 35 -42.40 -15.54 6.86
C HIS A 35 -43.56 -16.13 7.70
N PRO A 36 -44.19 -15.29 8.55
CA PRO A 36 -45.46 -14.69 8.11
C PRO A 36 -45.62 -13.19 8.41
N SER A 37 -46.51 -12.60 7.63
CA SER A 37 -46.95 -11.19 7.50
C SER A 37 -47.44 -10.50 8.77
N ALA A 38 -47.33 -9.15 8.82
CA ALA A 38 -48.48 -8.22 8.78
C ALA A 38 -48.10 -6.76 9.15
N GLY A 39 -48.36 -5.85 8.21
CA GLY A 39 -48.92 -4.50 8.39
C GLY A 39 -48.35 -3.51 9.42
N LYS A 40 -47.78 -2.41 8.93
CA LYS A 40 -48.37 -1.06 9.10
C LYS A 40 -47.68 -0.03 8.20
N VAL A 41 -48.51 0.66 7.42
CA VAL A 41 -48.21 1.87 6.64
C VAL A 41 -48.15 3.05 7.60
N SER A 42 -47.15 3.94 7.44
CA SER A 42 -47.26 5.36 7.79
C SER A 42 -46.36 6.18 6.88
N ALA A 43 -46.97 7.19 6.25
CA ALA A 43 -46.40 8.14 5.30
C ALA A 43 -45.75 9.35 6.05
N PRO A 44 -45.08 10.28 5.34
CA PRO A 44 -43.91 11.02 5.82
C PRO A 44 -44.28 12.31 6.59
N GLN A 45 -43.37 12.76 7.45
CA GLN A 45 -43.46 14.08 8.07
C GLN A 45 -42.16 14.87 7.82
N ALA A 46 -42.34 16.02 7.19
CA ALA A 46 -41.30 16.94 6.76
C ALA A 46 -41.01 18.02 7.82
N THR A 47 -39.81 18.59 7.69
CA THR A 47 -39.35 19.94 8.06
C THR A 47 -39.33 20.34 9.55
N ALA A 48 -38.12 20.49 10.07
CA ALA A 48 -37.76 21.64 10.89
C ALA A 48 -36.34 22.09 10.51
N ASP A 49 -36.28 23.22 9.80
CA ASP A 49 -35.09 24.02 9.58
C ASP A 49 -34.46 24.43 10.92
N ALA A 50 -33.14 24.24 11.04
CA ALA A 50 -32.34 24.98 12.00
C ALA A 50 -30.88 25.08 11.50
N THR A 51 -30.64 26.18 10.81
CA THR A 51 -29.38 26.95 10.85
C THR A 51 -28.15 26.32 10.19
N THR A 52 -28.12 26.45 8.88
CA THR A 52 -26.92 26.58 8.06
C THR A 52 -26.08 27.74 8.60
N SER A 53 -24.96 27.43 9.25
CA SER A 53 -23.90 28.40 9.52
C SER A 53 -22.56 27.74 9.24
N GLY A 54 -22.00 28.06 8.07
CA GLY A 54 -20.56 28.11 7.84
C GLY A 54 -19.83 26.80 7.59
N ILE A 55 -20.13 26.10 6.50
CA ILE A 55 -19.08 25.39 5.75
C ILE A 55 -19.08 25.95 4.33
N ASN A 56 -18.09 26.80 4.08
CA ASN A 56 -17.77 27.35 2.78
C ASN A 56 -17.60 26.21 1.75
N ALA A 57 -18.18 26.42 0.55
CA ALA A 57 -17.83 25.83 -0.74
C ALA A 57 -17.14 24.44 -0.72
N GLY A 58 -17.91 23.41 -1.11
CA GLY A 58 -17.51 22.03 -1.43
C GLY A 58 -16.04 21.67 -1.21
N THR A 59 -15.74 20.98 -0.11
CA THR A 59 -14.47 20.26 0.06
C THR A 59 -14.35 19.23 -1.05
N ALA A 60 -13.64 19.58 -2.11
CA ALA A 60 -13.24 18.65 -3.14
C ALA A 60 -12.47 17.51 -2.47
N SER A 61 -12.94 16.28 -2.68
CA SER A 61 -12.25 15.08 -2.20
C SER A 61 -10.84 15.03 -2.79
N LEU A 62 -9.86 14.56 -2.01
CA LEU A 62 -8.45 14.49 -2.45
C LEU A 62 -8.34 13.60 -3.68
N SER A 63 -7.77 14.10 -4.78
CA SER A 63 -7.54 13.29 -5.99
C SER A 63 -6.32 12.39 -5.84
N VAL A 64 -6.24 11.32 -6.65
CA VAL A 64 -5.09 10.41 -6.64
C VAL A 64 -3.81 11.12 -7.11
N GLN A 65 -3.90 12.11 -8.01
CA GLN A 65 -2.74 12.89 -8.47
C GLN A 65 -2.25 13.84 -7.38
N GLU A 66 -3.16 14.46 -6.62
CA GLU A 66 -2.77 15.29 -5.49
C GLU A 66 -2.17 14.44 -4.36
N LEU A 67 -2.72 13.26 -4.10
CA LEU A 67 -2.16 12.29 -3.17
C LEU A 67 -0.74 11.88 -3.57
N GLU A 68 -0.48 11.58 -4.85
CA GLU A 68 0.87 11.29 -5.36
C GLU A 68 1.85 12.41 -5.01
N ALA A 69 1.49 13.66 -5.34
CA ALA A 69 2.34 14.81 -5.09
C ALA A 69 2.62 15.03 -3.60
N ARG A 70 1.62 14.80 -2.74
CA ARG A 70 1.77 14.88 -1.27
C ARG A 70 2.69 13.80 -0.74
N LEU A 71 2.56 12.57 -1.24
CA LEU A 71 3.41 11.44 -0.85
C LEU A 71 4.86 11.62 -1.28
N LEU A 72 5.11 12.11 -2.50
CA LEU A 72 6.45 12.40 -2.98
C LEU A 72 7.13 13.48 -2.11
N ARG A 73 6.42 14.58 -1.79
CA ARG A 73 6.92 15.59 -0.84
C ARG A 73 7.20 15.01 0.54
N PHE A 74 6.34 14.12 1.02
CA PHE A 74 6.51 13.47 2.32
C PHE A 74 7.80 12.67 2.40
N VAL A 75 8.08 11.80 1.41
CA VAL A 75 9.30 10.98 1.40
C VAL A 75 10.55 11.79 1.08
N ASP A 76 10.45 12.84 0.27
CA ASP A 76 11.60 13.71 -0.01
C ASP A 76 12.13 14.40 1.27
N ALA A 77 11.20 14.82 2.12
CA ALA A 77 11.46 15.57 3.34
C ALA A 77 12.09 14.72 4.47
N PHE A 78 12.38 13.43 4.23
CA PHE A 78 13.11 12.61 5.19
C PHE A 78 14.60 12.96 5.23
N LYS A 79 15.10 13.19 6.44
CA LYS A 79 16.51 13.45 6.77
C LYS A 79 16.96 12.60 7.97
N THR A 80 16.04 12.29 8.88
CA THR A 80 16.26 11.50 10.09
C THR A 80 15.16 10.44 10.26
N PRO A 81 15.40 9.35 11.02
CA PRO A 81 14.39 8.30 11.23
C PRO A 81 13.05 8.84 11.77
N ALA A 82 13.10 9.84 12.66
CA ALA A 82 11.91 10.45 13.27
C ALA A 82 10.98 11.17 12.26
N ASP A 83 11.47 11.46 11.06
CA ASP A 83 10.65 12.04 9.99
C ASP A 83 9.58 11.06 9.50
N MET A 84 9.77 9.76 9.76
CA MET A 84 8.81 8.68 9.49
C MET A 84 7.72 8.57 10.58
N SER A 85 7.25 9.68 11.15
CA SER A 85 6.23 9.66 12.21
C SER A 85 4.80 9.58 11.67
N SER A 86 3.90 8.98 12.46
CA SER A 86 2.46 8.91 12.15
C SER A 86 1.86 10.30 11.95
N ARG A 87 2.25 11.29 12.77
CA ARG A 87 1.80 12.69 12.64
C ARG A 87 2.15 13.31 11.29
N ARG A 88 3.34 13.05 10.76
CA ARG A 88 3.75 13.56 9.44
C ARG A 88 3.03 12.82 8.32
N LEU A 89 2.77 11.52 8.47
CA LEU A 89 1.94 10.76 7.55
C LEU A 89 0.51 11.30 7.51
N GLU A 90 -0.11 11.54 8.66
CA GLU A 90 -1.44 12.18 8.76
C GLU A 90 -1.50 13.51 8.01
N ALA A 91 -0.48 14.36 8.20
CA ALA A 91 -0.39 15.65 7.51
C ALA A 91 -0.25 15.49 5.99
N ALA A 92 0.54 14.51 5.53
CA ALA A 92 0.70 14.21 4.11
C ALA A 92 -0.61 13.70 3.48
N LEU A 93 -1.34 12.84 4.19
CA LEU A 93 -2.60 12.26 3.71
C LEU A 93 -3.80 13.21 3.88
N GLY A 94 -3.72 14.19 4.79
CA GLY A 94 -4.84 15.05 5.15
C GLY A 94 -5.93 14.35 5.96
N ILE A 95 -5.59 13.26 6.65
CA ILE A 95 -6.52 12.45 7.45
C ILE A 95 -5.94 12.13 8.82
N LYS A 96 -6.79 11.66 9.73
CA LYS A 96 -6.39 11.06 11.00
C LYS A 96 -6.34 9.55 10.89
N LEU A 97 -5.27 8.94 11.41
CA LEU A 97 -5.14 7.48 11.41
C LEU A 97 -5.93 6.82 12.56
N GLY A 98 -6.45 7.62 13.49
CA GLY A 98 -7.18 7.14 14.65
C GLY A 98 -6.26 6.66 15.79
N PRO A 99 -6.83 6.04 16.84
CA PRO A 99 -6.02 5.41 17.88
C PRO A 99 -5.25 4.20 17.31
N PRO A 100 -4.12 3.83 17.91
CA PRO A 100 -3.41 2.61 17.50
C PRO A 100 -4.25 1.36 17.83
N LEU A 101 -4.11 0.32 17.01
CA LEU A 101 -4.73 -0.98 17.17
C LEU A 101 -4.23 -1.73 18.42
N ASP A 102 -2.99 -1.45 18.82
CA ASP A 102 -2.35 -1.99 20.01
C ASP A 102 -1.60 -0.85 20.72
N THR A 103 -1.84 -0.64 22.01
CA THR A 103 -1.20 0.43 22.78
C THR A 103 0.26 0.13 23.14
N SER A 104 0.64 -1.15 23.17
CA SER A 104 2.00 -1.60 23.50
C SER A 104 2.93 -1.53 22.28
N ASP A 105 2.40 -1.86 21.11
CA ASP A 105 3.08 -1.73 19.81
C ASP A 105 2.20 -0.88 18.87
N PRO A 106 2.31 0.47 18.91
CA PRO A 106 1.35 1.37 18.29
C PRO A 106 1.24 1.23 16.78
N TRP A 107 0.38 0.31 16.33
CA TRP A 107 0.08 0.06 14.93
C TRP A 107 -1.16 0.84 14.52
N TYR A 108 -1.01 1.79 13.61
CA TYR A 108 -2.12 2.55 13.06
C TYR A 108 -2.58 1.96 11.73
N ARG A 109 -3.90 1.96 11.51
CA ARG A 109 -4.51 1.53 10.25
C ARG A 109 -5.77 2.31 9.97
N VAL A 110 -5.88 2.79 8.74
CA VAL A 110 -7.11 3.31 8.17
C VAL A 110 -7.39 2.62 6.84
N LYS A 111 -8.67 2.36 6.56
CA LYS A 111 -9.13 1.68 5.35
C LYS A 111 -10.33 2.42 4.78
N ASP A 112 -10.54 2.24 3.48
CA ASP A 112 -11.73 2.68 2.77
C ASP A 112 -12.00 4.20 2.91
N VAL A 113 -10.92 5.00 3.02
CA VAL A 113 -11.02 6.46 3.08
C VAL A 113 -11.37 6.98 1.69
N PRO A 114 -12.49 7.72 1.51
CA PRO A 114 -12.89 8.21 0.20
C PRO A 114 -11.86 9.18 -0.41
N LEU A 115 -11.52 8.97 -1.68
CA LEU A 115 -10.81 9.92 -2.54
C LEU A 115 -11.76 10.42 -3.63
N ALA A 116 -11.30 11.35 -4.48
CA ALA A 116 -12.05 11.77 -5.67
C ALA A 116 -12.33 10.57 -6.60
N ASP A 117 -13.29 10.71 -7.50
CA ASP A 117 -13.60 9.75 -8.58
C ASP A 117 -13.92 8.31 -8.13
N GLY A 118 -14.29 8.14 -6.86
CA GLY A 118 -14.70 6.85 -6.29
C GLY A 118 -13.55 5.95 -5.84
N TYR A 119 -12.29 6.40 -5.94
CA TYR A 119 -11.14 5.69 -5.37
C TYR A 119 -11.22 5.66 -3.84
N THR A 120 -10.53 4.70 -3.22
CA THR A 120 -10.40 4.66 -1.77
C THR A 120 -8.96 4.45 -1.33
N LEU A 121 -8.56 5.11 -0.25
CA LEU A 121 -7.25 5.04 0.35
C LEU A 121 -7.20 4.04 1.52
N TYR A 122 -6.12 3.28 1.57
CA TYR A 122 -5.66 2.50 2.70
C TYR A 122 -4.30 3.04 3.16
N ALA A 123 -4.11 3.16 4.47
CA ALA A 123 -2.81 3.52 5.02
C ALA A 123 -2.53 2.81 6.35
N THR A 124 -1.26 2.47 6.56
CA THR A 124 -0.75 1.97 7.84
C THR A 124 0.50 2.70 8.27
N HIS A 125 0.71 2.74 9.58
CA HIS A 125 1.95 3.20 10.20
C HIS A 125 2.30 2.25 11.34
N PHE A 126 3.52 1.73 11.32
CA PHE A 126 4.06 0.84 12.33
C PHE A 126 5.44 1.34 12.77
N PRO A 127 5.58 1.87 13.99
CA PRO A 127 6.86 2.24 14.56
C PRO A 127 7.82 1.05 14.61
N MET A 128 9.08 1.30 14.28
CA MET A 128 10.14 0.30 14.32
C MET A 128 11.25 0.75 15.29
N LYS A 129 12.19 -0.16 15.54
CA LYS A 129 13.35 0.13 16.39
C LYS A 129 14.16 1.30 15.82
N ARG A 130 14.89 1.99 16.72
CA ARG A 130 15.82 3.10 16.37
C ARG A 130 15.13 4.31 15.71
N GLY A 131 13.83 4.46 15.92
CA GLY A 131 13.07 5.63 15.46
C GLY A 131 12.58 5.56 14.01
N PHE A 132 12.88 4.47 13.28
CA PHE A 132 12.29 4.24 11.96
C PHE A 132 10.83 3.81 12.08
N SER A 133 10.16 3.68 10.93
CA SER A 133 8.82 3.10 10.87
C SER A 133 8.64 2.35 9.55
N ARG A 134 7.68 1.44 9.52
CA ARG A 134 7.12 0.89 8.29
C ARG A 134 5.78 1.53 8.00
N MET A 135 5.55 1.89 6.76
CA MET A 135 4.28 2.44 6.30
C MET A 135 3.89 1.76 5.00
N GLU A 136 2.59 1.60 4.82
CA GLU A 136 2.03 1.26 3.52
C GLU A 136 0.92 2.25 3.23
N ILE A 137 0.91 2.77 2.00
CA ILE A 137 -0.12 3.66 1.49
C ILE A 137 -0.55 3.08 0.15
N SER A 138 -1.81 2.72 0.00
CA SER A 138 -2.33 2.14 -1.24
C SER A 138 -3.71 2.66 -1.58
N VAL A 139 -4.00 2.67 -2.87
CA VAL A 139 -5.25 3.16 -3.46
C VAL A 139 -5.93 1.98 -4.12
N ARG A 140 -7.22 1.80 -3.83
CA ARG A 140 -8.10 0.88 -4.54
C ARG A 140 -8.85 1.62 -5.62
N LEU A 141 -9.15 0.90 -6.70
CA LEU A 141 -9.92 1.40 -7.84
C LEU A 141 -11.35 1.78 -7.42
N PRO A 142 -12.08 2.54 -8.24
CA PRO A 142 -13.50 2.77 -8.04
C PRO A 142 -14.26 1.46 -7.85
N GLY A 143 -15.14 1.41 -6.85
CA GLY A 143 -15.81 0.18 -6.43
C GLY A 143 -15.01 -0.67 -5.42
N GLY A 144 -13.84 -0.19 -4.97
CA GLY A 144 -13.04 -0.83 -3.92
C GLY A 144 -12.24 -2.04 -4.40
N GLU A 145 -12.02 -2.16 -5.71
CA GLU A 145 -11.31 -3.29 -6.30
C GLU A 145 -9.79 -3.19 -6.12
N ASP A 146 -9.15 -4.34 -5.87
CA ASP A 146 -7.70 -4.49 -5.82
C ASP A 146 -7.15 -4.70 -7.25
N PRO A 147 -6.37 -3.75 -7.79
CA PRO A 147 -5.89 -3.81 -9.18
C PRO A 147 -4.90 -4.97 -9.44
N THR A 148 -4.38 -5.61 -8.39
CA THR A 148 -3.51 -6.80 -8.51
C THR A 148 -4.30 -8.11 -8.69
N ARG A 149 -5.62 -8.10 -8.44
CA ARG A 149 -6.46 -9.31 -8.45
C ARG A 149 -7.37 -9.41 -9.65
N LYS A 150 -7.70 -8.28 -10.27
CA LYS A 150 -8.59 -8.20 -11.44
C LYS A 150 -7.93 -7.37 -12.53
N PRO A 151 -7.90 -7.85 -13.79
CA PRO A 151 -7.43 -7.06 -14.91
C PRO A 151 -8.18 -5.72 -14.99
N THR A 152 -7.45 -4.65 -15.28
CA THR A 152 -8.01 -3.31 -15.39
C THR A 152 -7.27 -2.49 -16.44
N THR A 153 -7.99 -1.62 -17.14
CA THR A 153 -7.40 -0.62 -18.04
C THR A 153 -7.07 0.68 -17.31
N ILE A 154 -7.42 0.82 -16.03
CA ILE A 154 -7.18 2.01 -15.23
C ILE A 154 -5.76 1.96 -14.66
N CYS A 155 -5.01 3.07 -14.81
CA CYS A 155 -3.71 3.28 -14.19
C CYS A 155 -3.83 4.40 -13.18
N ILE A 156 -3.61 4.07 -11.90
CA ILE A 156 -3.65 5.07 -10.83
C ILE A 156 -2.47 6.03 -11.02
N TRP A 157 -1.25 5.50 -11.05
CA TRP A 157 -0.03 6.26 -11.32
C TRP A 157 0.89 5.51 -12.28
N ASP A 158 1.60 6.22 -13.16
CA ASP A 158 2.62 5.61 -14.04
C ASP A 158 3.87 5.23 -13.23
N ALA A 159 4.18 3.93 -13.14
CA ALA A 159 5.25 3.46 -12.26
C ALA A 159 6.64 3.95 -12.69
N ALA A 160 6.88 4.11 -14.00
CA ALA A 160 8.16 4.59 -14.51
C ALA A 160 8.36 6.08 -14.22
N ALA A 161 7.32 6.89 -14.38
CA ALA A 161 7.34 8.31 -14.03
C ALA A 161 7.54 8.51 -12.52
N LEU A 162 6.89 7.72 -11.67
CA LEU A 162 7.10 7.75 -10.22
C LEU A 162 8.54 7.36 -9.85
N SER A 163 9.07 6.32 -10.48
CA SER A 163 10.46 5.89 -10.27
C SER A 163 11.44 7.04 -10.57
N LYS A 164 11.28 7.71 -11.71
CA LYS A 164 12.11 8.88 -12.09
C LYS A 164 12.01 10.04 -11.11
N LYS A 165 10.81 10.30 -10.56
CA LYS A 165 10.61 11.33 -9.52
C LYS A 165 11.38 10.97 -8.24
N LEU A 166 11.33 9.71 -7.81
CA LEU A 166 12.13 9.19 -6.67
C LEU A 166 13.63 9.31 -6.92
N GLU A 167 14.08 9.01 -8.13
CA GLU A 167 15.49 9.15 -8.51
C GLU A 167 15.96 10.61 -8.46
N ALA A 168 15.14 11.55 -8.92
CA ALA A 168 15.42 12.98 -8.81
C ALA A 168 15.54 13.47 -7.35
N MET A 169 14.91 12.77 -6.40
CA MET A 169 15.01 13.03 -4.96
C MET A 169 16.22 12.32 -4.28
N GLY A 170 17.08 11.67 -5.07
CA GLY A 170 18.27 10.99 -4.61
C GLY A 170 18.07 9.55 -4.16
N TYR A 171 16.90 8.95 -4.41
CA TYR A 171 16.74 7.51 -4.26
C TYR A 171 17.35 6.76 -5.46
N LYS A 172 17.87 5.57 -5.23
CA LYS A 172 18.38 4.69 -6.30
C LYS A 172 17.39 3.55 -6.52
N ALA A 173 16.90 3.41 -7.75
CA ALA A 173 16.01 2.31 -8.10
C ALA A 173 16.75 0.96 -8.03
N GLY A 174 16.07 -0.02 -7.45
CA GLY A 174 16.43 -1.43 -7.52
C GLY A 174 15.61 -2.16 -8.58
N GLU A 175 15.79 -3.47 -8.63
CA GLU A 175 15.06 -4.33 -9.57
C GLU A 175 13.58 -4.47 -9.19
N ARG A 176 12.77 -4.82 -10.19
CA ARG A 176 11.38 -5.20 -9.99
C ARG A 176 11.31 -6.66 -9.53
N MET A 177 10.55 -6.94 -8.48
CA MET A 177 10.40 -8.29 -7.91
C MET A 177 8.91 -8.64 -7.73
N PRO A 178 8.50 -9.92 -7.85
CA PRO A 178 7.12 -10.33 -7.57
C PRO A 178 6.69 -10.01 -6.13
N PHE A 179 5.46 -9.55 -5.95
CA PHE A 179 4.90 -9.22 -4.64
C PHE A 179 3.36 -9.20 -4.68
N GLN A 180 2.70 -10.01 -3.84
CA GLN A 180 1.24 -10.00 -3.63
C GLN A 180 0.40 -9.86 -4.92
N ASN A 181 0.48 -10.84 -5.82
CA ASN A 181 -0.19 -10.86 -7.14
C ASN A 181 0.22 -9.74 -8.12
N GLY A 182 1.13 -8.85 -7.73
CA GLY A 182 1.76 -7.86 -8.59
C GLY A 182 3.28 -7.88 -8.41
N TRP A 183 3.87 -6.68 -8.38
CA TRP A 183 5.30 -6.49 -8.22
C TRP A 183 5.62 -5.35 -7.26
N ILE A 184 6.85 -5.32 -6.77
CA ILE A 184 7.43 -4.13 -6.15
C ILE A 184 8.66 -3.67 -6.90
N ARG A 185 8.92 -2.36 -6.86
CA ARG A 185 10.22 -1.78 -7.23
C ARG A 185 10.71 -0.91 -6.11
N GLN A 186 11.77 -1.36 -5.44
CA GLN A 186 12.36 -0.67 -4.31
C GLN A 186 13.24 0.49 -4.75
N HIS A 187 13.20 1.61 -4.05
CA HIS A 187 14.09 2.74 -4.25
C HIS A 187 14.77 3.07 -2.91
N TRP A 188 16.09 3.12 -2.86
CA TRP A 188 16.85 3.32 -1.63
C TRP A 188 17.60 4.65 -1.63
N ARG A 189 17.48 5.42 -0.54
CA ARG A 189 18.25 6.64 -0.32
C ARG A 189 19.03 6.53 0.99
N SER A 190 20.35 6.56 0.90
CA SER A 190 21.22 6.50 2.06
C SER A 190 21.23 7.80 2.86
N ILE A 191 21.43 7.66 4.16
CA ILE A 191 21.72 8.74 5.12
C ILE A 191 22.92 8.32 5.99
N ASN A 192 23.38 9.22 6.86
CA ASN A 192 24.42 8.94 7.85
C ASN A 192 25.66 8.24 7.23
N ASN A 193 26.21 8.86 6.18
CA ASN A 193 27.37 8.34 5.44
C ASN A 193 27.20 6.90 4.92
N GLY A 194 25.97 6.50 4.57
CA GLY A 194 25.70 5.18 4.02
C GLY A 194 25.43 4.09 5.05
N LYS A 195 25.44 4.38 6.36
CA LYS A 195 25.17 3.39 7.40
C LYS A 195 23.69 3.06 7.56
N GLN A 196 22.83 3.94 7.08
CA GLN A 196 21.39 3.87 7.21
C GLN A 196 20.74 4.39 5.93
N GLY A 197 19.44 4.17 5.78
CA GLY A 197 18.70 4.74 4.67
C GLY A 197 17.19 4.59 4.80
N PHE A 198 16.53 5.19 3.82
CA PHE A 198 15.10 5.09 3.62
C PHE A 198 14.82 4.28 2.36
N SER A 199 13.79 3.45 2.42
CA SER A 199 13.27 2.69 1.30
C SER A 199 11.90 3.22 0.91
N VAL A 200 11.67 3.40 -0.39
CA VAL A 200 10.34 3.59 -0.98
C VAL A 200 10.14 2.51 -2.05
N ALA A 201 9.33 1.51 -1.75
CA ALA A 201 8.94 0.48 -2.70
C ALA A 201 7.62 0.86 -3.35
N LEU A 202 7.63 1.03 -4.67
CA LEU A 202 6.39 1.18 -5.44
C LEU A 202 5.65 -0.16 -5.47
N LEU A 203 4.35 -0.15 -5.19
CA LEU A 203 3.47 -1.31 -5.34
C LEU A 203 2.87 -1.29 -6.75
N ILE A 204 3.19 -2.29 -7.57
CA ILE A 204 3.01 -2.27 -9.03
C ILE A 204 2.03 -3.35 -9.49
N TYR A 205 1.17 -3.00 -10.44
CA TYR A 205 0.32 -3.91 -11.22
C TYR A 205 0.46 -3.60 -12.72
N GLN A 206 0.01 -4.52 -13.57
CA GLN A 206 -0.08 -4.31 -15.01
C GLN A 206 -1.49 -3.84 -15.38
N SER A 207 -1.57 -2.83 -16.24
CA SER A 207 -2.83 -2.31 -16.76
C SER A 207 -2.87 -2.36 -18.28
N GLY A 208 -4.08 -2.59 -18.83
CA GLY A 208 -4.34 -2.61 -20.27
C GLY A 208 -4.02 -3.95 -20.95
N GLU A 209 -4.34 -4.00 -22.23
CA GLU A 209 -3.96 -5.09 -23.13
C GLU A 209 -2.68 -4.70 -23.88
N GLU A 210 -1.90 -5.71 -24.32
CA GLU A 210 -0.53 -5.60 -24.82
C GLU A 210 -0.24 -4.41 -25.78
N PRO A 211 0.85 -3.63 -25.57
CA PRO A 211 1.81 -3.77 -24.47
C PRO A 211 1.22 -3.26 -23.15
N SER A 212 1.25 -4.11 -22.13
CA SER A 212 0.77 -3.74 -20.80
C SER A 212 1.64 -2.63 -20.21
N ARG A 213 0.98 -1.67 -19.53
CA ARG A 213 1.67 -0.58 -18.82
C ARG A 213 1.86 -0.92 -17.35
N GLU A 214 3.00 -0.56 -16.79
CA GLU A 214 3.26 -0.68 -15.35
C GLU A 214 2.64 0.50 -14.59
N CYS A 215 1.73 0.18 -13.69
CA CYS A 215 1.04 1.16 -12.88
C CYS A 215 1.34 0.93 -11.40
N ALA A 216 1.51 2.02 -10.66
CA ALA A 216 1.63 1.98 -9.22
C ALA A 216 0.26 2.23 -8.59
N PHE A 217 -0.12 1.39 -7.63
CA PHE A 217 -1.33 1.59 -6.83
C PHE A 217 -1.01 2.08 -5.41
N GLY A 218 0.27 2.19 -5.07
CA GLY A 218 0.68 2.49 -3.71
C GLY A 218 2.19 2.54 -3.55
N LEU A 219 2.61 2.77 -2.31
CA LEU A 219 3.99 2.66 -1.89
C LEU A 219 4.09 2.04 -0.50
N GLN A 220 5.18 1.32 -0.29
CA GLN A 220 5.66 0.92 1.03
C GLN A 220 6.88 1.75 1.36
N VAL A 221 6.87 2.36 2.55
CA VAL A 221 7.99 3.12 3.08
C VAL A 221 8.60 2.33 4.23
N ASP A 222 9.91 2.15 4.20
CA ASP A 222 10.67 1.53 5.28
C ASP A 222 11.95 2.34 5.53
N GLY A 223 12.67 2.01 6.60
CA GLY A 223 13.97 2.58 6.89
C GLY A 223 14.73 1.72 7.88
N GLY A 224 16.04 1.77 7.80
CA GLY A 224 16.88 0.92 8.62
C GLY A 224 18.36 1.15 8.38
N ASP A 225 19.13 0.24 8.93
CA ASP A 225 20.57 0.16 8.66
C ASP A 225 20.79 -0.40 7.24
N ALA A 226 21.90 0.01 6.62
CA ALA A 226 22.31 -0.45 5.28
C ALA A 226 23.15 -1.73 5.35
#